data_AF-A0A1G5RZC9-F1
#
_entry.id   AF-A0A1G5RZC9-F1
#
_cell.length_a   1.000
_cell.length_b   1.000
_cell.length_c   1.000
_cell.angle_alpha   90.00
_cell.angle_beta   90.00
_cell.angle_gamma   90.00
#
_symmetry.space_group_name_H-M   'P 1'
#
loop_
_entity.id
_entity.type
_entity.pdbx_description
1 polymer ?
#
loop_
_entity_poly.entity_id
_entity_poly.type
_entity_poly.pdbx_seq_one_letter_code
_entity_poly.pdbx_strand_id
1 'polypeptide(L)'
;MSKYLNDQLNQIRQVELDLMNIDFKEERIRIQGAEAGDHEKRFDLVFEGVNAFFYSDPSEMEAAIPGRRSTMKTVAYQHDGFGEFAVVHRHEEVDDADFLNLESNISVPNFNIEFDDATLFIEAEGITINDRRYTLTKQS
;
A
#
# COMPACT_ATOMS: atom_id res chain seq x y z
N MET A 1 9.70 3.71 16.48
CA MET A 1 9.85 3.47 15.03
C MET A 1 8.71 4.11 14.24
N SER A 2 7.44 3.87 14.61
CA SER A 2 6.26 4.45 13.95
C SER A 2 6.23 5.99 13.90
N LYS A 3 6.63 6.71 14.96
CA LYS A 3 6.56 8.18 14.99
C LYS A 3 7.36 8.85 13.88
N TYR A 4 8.62 8.44 13.68
CA TYR A 4 9.50 9.06 12.67
C TYR A 4 9.07 8.71 11.24
N LEU A 5 8.62 7.47 11.01
CA LEU A 5 8.02 7.08 9.73
C LEU A 5 6.75 7.91 9.46
N ASN A 6 5.84 8.01 10.43
CA ASN A 6 4.63 8.83 10.29
C ASN A 6 4.96 10.31 10.05
N ASP A 7 5.99 10.86 10.68
CA ASP A 7 6.45 12.22 10.44
C ASP A 7 6.97 12.43 9.00
N GLN A 8 7.58 11.42 8.39
CA GLN A 8 7.97 11.47 6.97
C GLN A 8 6.77 11.30 6.04
N LEU A 9 5.89 10.33 6.31
CA LEU A 9 4.69 10.10 5.50
C LEU A 9 3.74 11.31 5.53
N ASN A 10 3.62 12.00 6.66
CA ASN A 10 2.83 13.22 6.81
C ASN A 10 3.33 14.40 5.96
N GLN A 11 4.59 14.38 5.50
CA GLN A 11 5.15 15.38 4.60
C GLN A 11 4.77 15.12 3.14
N ILE A 12 4.31 13.91 2.82
CA ILE A 12 3.87 13.52 1.50
C ILE A 12 2.41 13.95 1.37
N ARG A 13 2.18 15.09 0.71
CA ARG A 13 0.84 15.62 0.48
C ARG A 13 0.73 16.13 -0.94
N GLN A 14 -0.39 15.81 -1.59
CA GLN A 14 -0.71 16.32 -2.92
C GLN A 14 0.42 16.10 -3.94
N VAL A 15 0.83 14.85 -4.11
CA VAL A 15 1.88 14.47 -5.06
C VAL A 15 1.24 14.14 -6.40
N GLU A 16 1.57 14.90 -7.44
CA GLU A 16 1.23 14.56 -8.81
C GLU A 16 2.13 13.40 -9.26
N LEU A 17 1.53 12.30 -9.72
CA LEU A 17 2.28 11.10 -10.09
C LEU A 17 2.98 11.24 -11.44
N ASP A 18 4.28 11.01 -11.45
CA ASP A 18 5.08 10.80 -12.67
C ASP A 18 5.09 9.31 -13.07
N LEU A 19 5.14 8.42 -12.08
CA LEU A 19 5.29 6.98 -12.27
C LEU A 19 4.62 6.20 -11.14
N MET A 20 3.99 5.08 -11.51
CA MET A 20 3.61 4.01 -10.61
C MET A 20 3.93 2.70 -11.32
N ASN A 21 4.84 1.91 -10.74
CA ASN A 21 5.29 0.64 -11.29
C ASN A 21 5.07 -0.47 -10.26
N ILE A 22 4.45 -1.56 -10.70
CA ILE A 22 4.21 -2.75 -9.88
C ILE A 22 5.02 -3.88 -10.51
N ASP A 23 6.06 -4.34 -9.80
CA ASP A 23 6.91 -5.44 -10.22
C ASP A 23 6.65 -6.67 -9.34
N PHE A 24 5.94 -7.64 -9.90
CA PHE A 24 5.62 -8.90 -9.23
C PHE A 24 6.83 -9.83 -9.07
N LYS A 25 7.88 -9.69 -9.91
CA LYS A 25 9.07 -10.54 -9.81
C LYS A 25 9.99 -10.07 -8.69
N GLU A 26 10.05 -8.76 -8.50
CA GLU A 26 10.85 -8.14 -7.43
C GLU A 26 10.04 -7.87 -6.16
N GLU A 27 8.76 -8.27 -6.12
CA GLU A 27 7.84 -8.03 -4.99
C GLU A 27 7.87 -6.56 -4.54
N ARG A 28 7.75 -5.66 -5.52
CA ARG A 28 8.01 -4.23 -5.34
C ARG A 28 6.94 -3.36 -5.98
N ILE A 29 6.52 -2.31 -5.27
CA ILE A 29 5.73 -1.21 -5.82
C ILE A 29 6.55 0.07 -5.71
N ARG A 30 6.73 0.79 -6.82
CA ARG A 30 7.42 2.08 -6.85
C ARG A 30 6.49 3.18 -7.32
N ILE A 31 6.45 4.27 -6.58
CA ILE A 31 5.66 5.47 -6.89
C ILE A 31 6.61 6.67 -6.91
N GLN A 32 6.57 7.43 -7.99
CA GLN A 32 7.33 8.67 -8.14
C GLN A 32 6.41 9.82 -8.53
N GLY A 33 6.76 11.01 -8.06
CA GLY A 33 6.04 12.21 -8.41
C GLY A 33 6.68 13.45 -7.83
N ALA A 34 5.94 14.56 -7.89
CA ALA A 34 6.34 15.82 -7.28
C ALA A 34 5.16 16.50 -6.56
N GLU A 35 5.45 17.37 -5.59
CA GLU A 35 4.41 18.18 -4.95
C GLU A 35 3.66 19.02 -5.99
N ALA A 36 2.34 19.05 -5.91
CA ALA A 36 1.49 19.82 -6.81
C ALA A 36 1.89 21.30 -6.77
N GLY A 37 2.32 21.84 -7.92
CA GLY A 37 2.78 23.22 -8.05
C GLY A 37 4.24 23.47 -7.64
N ASP A 38 4.98 22.46 -7.19
CA ASP A 38 6.42 22.54 -6.91
C ASP A 38 7.16 21.28 -7.41
N HIS A 39 7.53 21.30 -8.69
CA HIS A 39 8.20 20.18 -9.35
C HIS A 39 9.65 19.92 -8.87
N GLU A 40 10.22 20.80 -8.02
CA GLU A 40 11.54 20.57 -7.43
C GLU A 40 11.47 19.61 -6.23
N LYS A 41 10.31 19.52 -5.56
CA LYS A 41 10.08 18.59 -4.46
C LYS A 41 9.60 17.24 -4.97
N ARG A 42 10.55 16.43 -5.38
CA ARG A 42 10.28 15.07 -5.86
C ARG A 42 10.18 14.07 -4.72
N PHE A 43 9.32 13.09 -4.92
CA PHE A 43 9.13 11.95 -4.02
C PHE A 43 9.41 10.66 -4.79
N ASP A 44 10.17 9.76 -4.16
CA ASP A 44 10.39 8.39 -4.60
C ASP A 44 10.02 7.46 -3.44
N LEU A 45 8.93 6.72 -3.62
CA LEU A 45 8.42 5.75 -2.67
C LEU A 45 8.60 4.36 -3.24
N VAL A 46 9.28 3.50 -2.49
CA VAL A 46 9.50 2.11 -2.89
C VAL A 46 9.04 1.21 -1.76
N PHE A 47 7.96 0.47 -1.99
CA PHE A 47 7.51 -0.61 -1.11
C PHE A 47 8.25 -1.89 -1.50
N GLU A 48 8.84 -2.58 -0.53
CA GLU A 48 9.68 -3.76 -0.71
C GLU A 48 9.10 -4.96 0.02
N GLY A 49 9.23 -6.16 -0.56
CA GLY A 49 8.65 -7.39 0.01
C GLY A 49 7.13 -7.28 0.03
N VAL A 50 6.54 -6.86 -1.09
CA VAL A 50 5.10 -6.68 -1.24
C VAL A 50 4.45 -8.06 -1.39
N ASN A 51 3.76 -8.49 -0.33
CA ASN A 51 3.06 -9.77 -0.29
C ASN A 51 1.68 -9.68 -0.97
N ALA A 52 1.02 -8.53 -0.84
CA ALA A 52 -0.27 -8.27 -1.44
C ALA A 52 -0.51 -6.78 -1.62
N PHE A 53 -1.37 -6.46 -2.59
CA PHE A 53 -1.94 -5.13 -2.74
C PHE A 53 -3.32 -5.23 -3.39
N PHE A 54 -4.20 -4.28 -3.09
CA PHE A 54 -5.51 -4.18 -3.71
C PHE A 54 -6.05 -2.75 -3.65
N TYR A 55 -6.96 -2.43 -4.56
CA TYR A 55 -7.67 -1.15 -4.55
C TYR A 55 -9.00 -1.29 -3.79
N SER A 56 -9.49 -0.19 -3.21
CA SER A 56 -10.82 -0.11 -2.60
C SER A 56 -11.92 -0.59 -3.56
N ASP A 57 -11.85 -0.17 -4.82
CA ASP A 57 -12.67 -0.68 -5.91
C ASP A 57 -11.74 -1.06 -7.08
N PRO A 58 -11.79 -2.30 -7.61
CA PRO A 58 -10.99 -2.71 -8.75
C PRO A 58 -11.15 -1.85 -10.01
N SER A 59 -12.30 -1.18 -10.19
CA SER A 59 -12.53 -0.24 -11.29
C SER A 59 -11.72 1.06 -11.14
N GLU A 60 -11.28 1.39 -9.93
CA GLU A 60 -10.41 2.53 -9.63
C GLU A 60 -8.94 2.26 -9.99
N MET A 61 -8.56 0.98 -10.20
CA MET A 61 -7.21 0.60 -10.63
C MET A 61 -6.80 1.31 -11.93
N GLU A 62 -7.72 1.42 -12.89
CA GLU A 62 -7.46 2.10 -14.17
C GLU A 62 -7.28 3.62 -14.02
N ALA A 63 -7.80 4.21 -12.94
CA ALA A 63 -7.68 5.64 -12.66
C ALA A 63 -6.37 6.00 -11.92
N ALA A 64 -5.72 5.03 -11.26
CA ALA A 64 -4.46 5.25 -10.53
C ALA A 64 -3.19 5.04 -11.38
N ILE A 65 -3.33 4.60 -12.63
CA ILE A 65 -2.20 4.37 -13.55
C ILE A 65 -1.68 5.72 -14.10
N PRO A 66 -0.36 5.93 -14.20
CA PRO A 66 0.23 7.17 -14.70
C PRO A 66 -0.31 7.56 -16.07
N GLY A 67 -0.79 8.80 -16.20
CA GLY A 67 -1.32 9.36 -17.46
C GLY A 67 -2.75 9.90 -17.35
N ARG A 68 -3.51 9.48 -16.35
CA ARG A 68 -4.60 10.29 -15.78
C ARG A 68 -3.99 11.10 -14.62
N ARG A 69 -4.43 12.34 -14.41
CA ARG A 69 -3.88 13.22 -13.36
C ARG A 69 -4.26 12.70 -11.97
N SER A 70 -3.64 11.61 -11.55
CA SER A 70 -3.90 11.02 -10.24
C SER A 70 -3.00 11.74 -9.25
N THR A 71 -3.61 12.42 -8.29
CA THR A 71 -2.88 13.05 -7.19
C THR A 71 -2.88 12.09 -6.02
N MET A 72 -1.69 11.69 -5.55
CA MET A 72 -1.55 11.00 -4.28
C MET A 72 -1.71 12.03 -3.15
N LYS A 73 -2.77 11.90 -2.37
CA LYS A 73 -3.12 12.82 -1.29
C LYS A 73 -2.34 12.52 -0.03
N THR A 74 -2.32 11.25 0.37
CA THR A 74 -1.71 10.81 1.62
C THR A 74 -1.14 9.40 1.49
N VAL A 75 -0.16 9.09 2.34
CA VAL A 75 0.30 7.73 2.61
C VAL A 75 0.20 7.54 4.12
N ALA A 76 -0.46 6.48 4.58
CA ALA A 76 -0.53 6.16 5.99
C ALA A 76 0.03 4.77 6.27
N TYR A 77 0.50 4.60 7.51
CA TYR A 77 1.13 3.37 8.00
C TYR A 77 0.41 2.86 9.25
N GLN A 78 0.08 1.58 9.27
CA GLN A 78 -0.54 0.88 10.40
C GLN A 78 0.42 -0.15 10.98
N HIS A 79 0.78 0.00 12.25
CA HIS A 79 1.78 -0.85 12.90
C HIS A 79 1.31 -2.30 13.07
N ASP A 80 0.02 -2.50 13.34
CA ASP A 80 -0.60 -3.81 13.55
C ASP A 80 -1.08 -4.45 12.24
N GLY A 81 -0.69 -3.87 11.09
CA GLY A 81 -1.00 -4.37 9.76
C GLY A 81 -0.11 -5.55 9.36
N PHE A 82 -0.39 -6.74 9.87
CA PHE A 82 0.30 -7.96 9.46
C PHE A 82 -0.67 -9.15 9.59
N GLY A 83 -0.95 -9.87 8.51
CA GLY A 83 -1.71 -11.11 8.59
C GLY A 83 -1.43 -12.05 7.43
N GLU A 84 -1.40 -13.35 7.72
CA GLU A 84 -1.29 -14.39 6.70
C GLU A 84 -2.60 -14.50 5.92
N PHE A 85 -2.57 -14.36 4.59
CA PHE A 85 -3.75 -14.62 3.77
C PHE A 85 -4.09 -16.11 3.79
N ALA A 86 -5.29 -16.45 4.26
CA ALA A 86 -5.90 -17.75 3.99
C ALA A 86 -6.79 -17.64 2.75
N VAL A 87 -6.62 -18.56 1.80
CA VAL A 87 -7.54 -18.74 0.68
C VAL A 87 -8.86 -19.27 1.23
N VAL A 88 -9.90 -18.44 1.25
CA VAL A 88 -11.26 -18.93 1.50
C VAL A 88 -11.72 -19.60 0.21
N HIS A 89 -11.82 -20.92 0.22
CA HIS A 89 -12.32 -21.68 -0.92
C HIS A 89 -13.67 -21.10 -1.40
N ARG A 90 -13.79 -20.98 -2.73
CA ARG A 90 -15.01 -20.52 -3.41
C ARG A 90 -16.21 -21.29 -2.87
N HIS A 91 -17.27 -20.53 -2.66
CA HIS A 91 -18.54 -20.86 -2.03
C HIS A 91 -19.30 -21.98 -2.76
N GLU A 92 -18.78 -23.20 -2.75
CA GLU A 92 -19.52 -24.42 -3.10
C GLU A 92 -19.01 -25.50 -2.12
N GLU A 93 -19.85 -25.88 -1.15
CA GLU A 93 -19.66 -27.01 -0.21
C GLU A 93 -18.83 -26.78 1.07
N VAL A 94 -19.19 -25.81 1.92
CA VAL A 94 -18.80 -25.85 3.34
C VAL A 94 -20.04 -25.66 4.21
N ASP A 95 -20.36 -26.67 5.02
CA ASP A 95 -21.45 -26.62 6.01
C ASP A 95 -21.21 -25.44 6.97
N ASP A 96 -22.26 -24.65 7.22
CA ASP A 96 -22.22 -23.35 7.93
C ASP A 96 -21.57 -23.40 9.33
N ALA A 97 -21.37 -24.59 9.92
CA ALA A 97 -20.75 -24.78 11.22
C ALA A 97 -19.21 -24.69 11.22
N ASP A 98 -18.54 -24.96 10.09
CA ASP A 98 -17.07 -24.84 9.98
C ASP A 98 -16.63 -23.43 9.58
N PHE A 99 -17.55 -22.62 9.04
CA PHE A 99 -17.31 -21.22 8.67
C PHE A 99 -17.05 -20.29 9.87
N LEU A 100 -17.62 -20.62 11.04
CA LEU A 100 -17.45 -19.83 12.28
C LEU A 100 -16.16 -20.15 13.05
N ASN A 101 -15.50 -21.28 12.75
CA ASN A 101 -14.21 -21.67 13.35
C ASN A 101 -13.01 -21.38 12.44
N LEU A 102 -13.25 -20.92 11.20
CA LEU A 102 -12.27 -20.22 10.39
C LEU A 102 -12.11 -18.81 10.98
N GLU A 103 -11.50 -18.73 12.16
CA GLU A 103 -11.02 -17.47 12.71
C GLU A 103 -10.23 -16.77 11.61
N SER A 104 -10.86 -15.70 11.14
CA SER A 104 -10.52 -14.94 9.97
C SER A 104 -9.18 -14.24 10.20
N ASN A 105 -8.09 -14.87 9.75
CA ASN A 105 -6.82 -14.20 9.53
C ASN A 105 -6.99 -13.23 8.35
N ILE A 106 -7.69 -12.11 8.59
CA ILE A 106 -7.78 -10.99 7.66
C ILE A 106 -6.48 -10.21 7.86
N SER A 107 -5.59 -10.27 6.87
CA SER A 107 -4.44 -9.37 6.83
C SER A 107 -4.94 -7.93 6.79
N VAL A 108 -4.52 -7.15 7.78
CA VAL A 108 -4.70 -5.70 7.74
C VAL A 108 -3.50 -5.15 6.97
N PRO A 109 -3.70 -4.47 5.83
CA PRO A 109 -2.59 -3.86 5.09
C PRO A 109 -1.88 -2.84 5.97
N ASN A 110 -0.55 -2.87 5.98
CA ASN A 110 0.24 -1.92 6.77
C ASN A 110 0.43 -0.57 6.09
N PHE A 111 0.18 -0.45 4.78
CA PHE A 111 0.18 0.82 4.08
C PHE A 111 -1.12 1.06 3.34
N ASN A 112 -1.59 2.31 3.39
CA ASN A 112 -2.68 2.81 2.58
C ASN A 112 -2.28 4.10 1.89
N ILE A 113 -2.58 4.20 0.60
CA ILE A 113 -2.31 5.37 -0.23
C ILE A 113 -3.62 5.89 -0.77
N GLU A 114 -3.93 7.14 -0.47
CA GLU A 114 -5.13 7.80 -0.97
C GLU A 114 -4.80 8.56 -2.25
N PHE A 115 -5.57 8.31 -3.29
CA PHE A 115 -5.61 9.07 -4.53
C PHE A 115 -6.89 9.91 -4.62
N ASP A 116 -7.09 10.62 -5.73
CA ASP A 116 -8.29 11.43 -5.93
C ASP A 116 -9.58 10.61 -5.87
N ASP A 117 -9.59 9.47 -6.58
CA ASP A 117 -10.75 8.60 -6.76
C ASP A 117 -10.47 7.15 -6.36
N ALA A 118 -9.39 6.88 -5.61
CA ALA A 118 -8.99 5.52 -5.29
C ALA A 118 -8.24 5.43 -3.97
N THR A 119 -8.30 4.28 -3.31
CA THR A 119 -7.36 3.92 -2.24
C THR A 119 -6.61 2.66 -2.61
N LEU A 120 -5.28 2.69 -2.54
CA LEU A 120 -4.42 1.51 -2.68
C LEU A 120 -3.99 1.03 -1.30
N PHE A 121 -4.29 -0.23 -1.01
CA PHE A 121 -3.82 -0.93 0.16
C PHE A 121 -2.64 -1.82 -0.21
N ILE A 122 -1.59 -1.81 0.61
CA ILE A 122 -0.35 -2.55 0.37
C ILE A 122 0.05 -3.23 1.68
N GLU A 123 0.39 -4.51 1.58
CA GLU A 123 1.14 -5.24 2.60
C GLU A 123 2.58 -5.41 2.13
N ALA A 124 3.52 -4.77 2.84
CA ALA A 124 4.94 -4.80 2.51
C ALA A 124 5.83 -5.00 3.75
N GLU A 125 7.02 -5.57 3.57
CA GLU A 125 8.02 -5.72 4.63
C GLU A 125 8.75 -4.41 4.96
N GLY A 126 8.75 -3.46 4.02
CA GLY A 126 9.39 -2.17 4.20
C GLY A 126 9.01 -1.14 3.16
N ILE A 127 9.42 0.10 3.43
CA ILE A 127 9.28 1.24 2.54
C ILE A 127 10.59 2.03 2.49
N THR A 128 10.97 2.50 1.32
CA THR A 128 12.02 3.50 1.13
C THR A 128 11.39 4.81 0.67
N ILE A 129 11.78 5.92 1.31
CA ILE A 129 11.33 7.28 1.00
C ILE A 129 12.58 8.12 0.68
N ASN A 130 12.74 8.59 -0.56
CA ASN A 130 13.85 9.46 -0.98
C ASN A 130 15.23 8.98 -0.46
N ASP A 131 15.56 7.71 -0.68
CA ASP A 131 16.80 7.03 -0.24
C ASP A 131 16.86 6.58 1.23
N ARG A 132 15.84 6.86 2.06
CA ARG A 132 15.79 6.36 3.43
C ARG A 132 14.91 5.13 3.54
N ARG A 133 15.53 4.01 3.94
CA ARG A 133 14.87 2.71 4.11
C ARG A 133 14.30 2.55 5.52
N TYR A 134 13.06 2.06 5.59
CA TYR A 134 12.32 1.72 6.80
C TYR A 134 11.84 0.28 6.68
N THR A 135 12.30 -0.59 7.57
CA THR A 135 11.93 -2.01 7.58
C THR A 135 11.11 -2.34 8.82
N LEU A 136 10.16 -3.26 8.69
CA LEU A 136 9.45 -3.83 9.83
C LEU A 136 10.39 -4.73 10.62
N THR A 137 10.65 -4.39 11.88
CA THR A 137 11.22 -5.36 12.83
C THR A 137 10.09 -6.25 13.34
N LYS A 138 10.07 -7.52 12.91
CA LYS A 138 9.26 -8.55 13.58
C LYS A 138 9.67 -8.56 15.06
N GLN A 139 8.75 -8.25 15.97
CA GLN A 139 8.96 -8.57 17.38
C GLN A 139 8.83 -10.08 17.50
N SER A 140 9.98 -10.73 17.72
CA SER A 140 10.12 -12.15 18.06
C SER A 140 9.65 -12.43 19.48
#